data_AF-A0A2G9NFN7-F1
#
_entry.id   AF-A0A2G9NFN7-F1
#
_cell.length_a   1.000
_cell.length_b   1.000
_cell.length_c   1.000
_cell.angle_alpha   90.00
_cell.angle_beta   90.00
_cell.angle_gamma   90.00
#
_symmetry.space_group_name_H-M   'P 1'
#
loop_
_entity.id
_entity.type
_entity.pdbx_description
1 polymer ?
#
loop_
_entity_poly.entity_id
_entity_poly.type
_entity_poly.pdbx_seq_one_letter_code
_entity_poly.pdbx_strand_id
1 'polypeptide(L)'
;MLKPLINWDIYEVKTKSSSITQVMLRGRIREFCLESNRNVLVENAEDSENTVRFAVPSGEDVSKIKKYLEKILPDVYVEKIKTSIGNPVLSKIKVNLEERYNL
;
A
#
# COMPACT_ATOMS: atom_id res chain seq x y z
N MET A 1 -23.13 18.72 7.81
CA MET A 1 -21.93 18.92 6.97
C MET A 1 -21.35 17.55 6.60
N LEU A 2 -21.09 17.32 5.32
CA LEU A 2 -20.34 16.13 4.89
C LEU A 2 -18.85 16.36 5.18
N LYS A 3 -18.15 15.34 5.71
CA LYS A 3 -16.69 15.41 5.91
C LYS A 3 -16.00 15.40 4.53
N PRO A 4 -14.86 16.12 4.36
CA PRO A 4 -14.10 16.05 3.12
C PRO A 4 -13.63 14.62 2.86
N LEU A 5 -13.79 14.16 1.61
CA LEU A 5 -13.28 12.87 1.16
C LEU A 5 -11.76 12.90 1.15
N ILE A 6 -11.14 11.86 1.71
CA ILE A 6 -9.70 11.63 1.53
C ILE A 6 -9.49 11.13 0.11
N ASN A 7 -8.67 11.85 -0.64
CA ASN A 7 -8.19 11.43 -1.95
C ASN A 7 -6.89 10.63 -1.79
N TRP A 8 -6.68 9.67 -2.68
CA TRP A 8 -5.59 8.71 -2.59
C TRP A 8 -4.81 8.63 -3.89
N ASP A 9 -3.48 8.57 -3.75
CA ASP A 9 -2.57 8.20 -4.82
C ASP A 9 -2.29 6.70 -4.72
N ILE A 10 -2.47 5.98 -5.83
CA ILE A 10 -2.33 4.52 -5.87
C ILE A 10 -1.04 4.15 -6.59
N TYR A 11 -0.33 3.22 -5.99
CA TYR A 11 0.94 2.70 -6.45
C TYR A 11 0.87 1.18 -6.62
N GLU A 12 1.52 0.70 -7.65
CA GLU A 12 1.66 -0.71 -7.95
C GLU A 12 3.09 -1.16 -7.67
N VAL A 13 3.21 -2.24 -6.92
CA VAL A 13 4.45 -2.91 -6.57
C VAL A 13 4.56 -4.15 -7.42
N LYS A 14 5.64 -4.23 -8.19
CA LYS A 14 6.01 -5.37 -9.03
C LYS A 14 7.43 -5.81 -8.69
N THR A 15 7.76 -7.01 -9.10
CA THR A 15 9.10 -7.60 -9.01
C THR A 15 9.41 -8.28 -10.33
N LYS A 16 10.70 -8.46 -10.64
CA LYS A 16 11.11 -9.13 -11.88
C LYS A 16 10.98 -10.64 -11.78
N SER A 17 11.25 -11.21 -10.61
CA SER A 17 11.24 -12.66 -10.40
C SER A 17 10.72 -13.08 -9.04
N SER A 18 10.80 -12.23 -8.01
CA SER A 18 10.35 -12.57 -6.66
C SER A 18 8.82 -12.70 -6.56
N SER A 19 8.29 -13.73 -5.89
CA SER A 19 6.86 -13.79 -5.56
C SER A 19 6.53 -12.86 -4.38
N ILE A 20 5.61 -11.91 -4.57
CA ILE A 20 5.25 -10.88 -3.59
C ILE A 20 3.84 -11.03 -3.00
N THR A 21 2.97 -11.82 -3.63
CA THR A 21 1.58 -12.01 -3.17
C THR A 21 1.45 -13.05 -2.05
N GLN A 22 2.41 -13.97 -1.92
CA GLN A 22 2.41 -15.06 -0.92
C GLN A 22 3.35 -14.83 0.27
N VAL A 23 4.09 -13.72 0.31
CA VAL A 23 5.17 -13.46 1.31
C VAL A 23 4.79 -12.45 2.39
N MET A 24 3.50 -12.30 2.69
CA MET A 24 2.99 -11.33 3.67
C MET A 24 3.37 -9.86 3.39
N LEU A 25 3.70 -9.49 2.15
CA LEU A 25 4.15 -8.13 1.80
C LEU A 25 3.14 -7.05 2.21
N ARG A 26 1.84 -7.31 2.06
CA ARG A 26 0.78 -6.39 2.51
C ARG A 26 0.86 -6.08 4.01
N GLY A 27 1.13 -7.11 4.82
CA GLY A 27 1.25 -6.97 6.27
C GLY A 27 2.47 -6.12 6.63
N ARG A 28 3.60 -6.39 5.98
CA ARG A 28 4.85 -5.64 6.16
C ARG A 28 4.73 -4.16 5.80
N ILE A 29 4.07 -3.82 4.68
CA ILE A 29 3.82 -2.42 4.29
C ILE A 29 2.94 -1.73 5.34
N ARG A 30 1.91 -2.42 5.83
CA ARG A 30 0.98 -1.91 6.85
C ARG A 30 1.68 -1.64 8.18
N GLU A 31 2.48 -2.60 8.65
CA GLU A 31 3.29 -2.49 9.88
C GLU A 31 4.25 -1.31 9.79
N PHE A 32 5.04 -1.22 8.71
CA PHE A 32 5.96 -0.10 8.47
C PHE A 32 5.27 1.28 8.50
N CYS A 33 4.09 1.39 7.90
CA CYS A 33 3.34 2.65 7.89
C CYS A 33 2.74 2.97 9.26
N LEU A 34 2.30 1.95 10.01
CA LEU A 34 1.78 2.12 11.38
C LEU A 34 2.88 2.66 12.30
N GLU A 35 4.07 2.05 12.29
CA GLU A 35 5.24 2.51 13.05
C GLU A 35 5.67 3.95 12.70
N SER A 36 5.37 4.39 11.47
CA SER A 36 5.66 5.73 10.97
C SER A 36 4.50 6.73 11.14
N ASN A 37 3.44 6.36 11.87
CA ASN A 37 2.21 7.13 12.04
C ASN A 37 1.60 7.63 10.71
N ARG A 38 1.52 6.73 9.73
CA ARG A 38 1.12 7.02 8.35
C ARG A 38 -0.06 6.16 7.91
N ASN A 39 -1.05 6.82 7.28
CA ASN A 39 -2.17 6.13 6.67
C ASN A 39 -1.75 5.43 5.37
N VAL A 40 -2.14 4.16 5.23
CA VAL A 40 -1.94 3.40 4.01
C VAL A 40 -3.11 2.43 3.80
N LEU A 41 -3.50 2.26 2.54
CA LEU A 41 -4.34 1.15 2.12
C LEU A 41 -3.49 0.17 1.31
N VAL A 42 -3.67 -1.13 1.48
CA VAL A 42 -2.85 -2.13 0.76
C VAL A 42 -3.69 -3.35 0.40
N GLU A 43 -3.58 -3.82 -0.84
CA GLU A 43 -4.24 -5.00 -1.37
C GLU A 43 -3.34 -5.80 -2.34
N ASN A 44 -3.71 -7.05 -2.59
CA ASN A 44 -3.14 -7.80 -3.71
C ASN A 44 -4.01 -7.44 -4.91
N ALA A 45 -3.41 -7.18 -6.06
CA ALA A 45 -4.19 -7.01 -7.27
C ALA A 45 -4.92 -8.32 -7.60
N GLU A 46 -6.20 -8.23 -7.95
CA GLU A 46 -7.01 -9.37 -8.39
C GLU A 46 -6.93 -9.56 -9.91
N ASP A 47 -6.62 -8.48 -10.62
CA ASP A 47 -6.52 -8.36 -12.08
C ASP A 47 -5.09 -8.57 -12.62
N SER A 48 -4.10 -8.73 -11.75
CA SER A 48 -2.70 -8.92 -12.15
C SER A 48 -2.01 -9.91 -11.22
N GLU A 49 -1.37 -10.92 -11.81
CA GLU A 49 -0.56 -11.87 -11.06
C GLU A 49 0.62 -11.16 -10.38
N ASN A 50 1.01 -11.71 -9.22
CA ASN A 50 2.20 -11.28 -8.49
C ASN A 50 2.33 -9.76 -8.29
N THR A 51 1.20 -9.09 -8.03
CA THR A 51 1.12 -7.63 -7.95
C THR A 51 0.48 -7.21 -6.64
N VAL A 52 1.08 -6.24 -5.96
CA VAL A 52 0.54 -5.62 -4.74
C VAL A 52 0.29 -4.16 -5.01
N ARG A 53 -0.87 -3.64 -4.60
CA ARG A 53 -1.18 -2.22 -4.68
C ARG A 53 -1.22 -1.62 -3.30
N PHE A 54 -0.65 -0.42 -3.16
CA PHE A 54 -0.87 0.40 -1.99
C PHE A 54 -1.34 1.79 -2.37
N ALA A 55 -2.06 2.43 -1.48
CA ALA A 55 -2.53 3.79 -1.64
C ALA A 55 -2.16 4.63 -0.42
N VAL A 56 -1.74 5.86 -0.66
CA VAL A 56 -1.47 6.87 0.39
C VAL A 56 -2.32 8.11 0.15
N PRO A 57 -2.58 8.95 1.16
CA PRO A 57 -3.25 10.22 0.95
C PRO A 57 -2.56 11.04 -0.15
N SER A 58 -3.38 11.63 -1.03
CA SER A 58 -2.92 12.33 -2.23
C SER A 58 -1.92 13.43 -1.86
N GLY A 59 -0.77 13.44 -2.55
CA GLY A 59 0.30 14.43 -2.32
C GLY A 59 1.29 14.06 -1.21
N GLU A 60 1.13 12.93 -0.51
CA GLU A 60 2.15 12.47 0.43
C GLU A 60 3.42 11.94 -0.27
N ASP A 61 4.57 12.15 0.37
CA ASP A 61 5.84 11.57 -0.08
C ASP A 61 5.89 10.05 0.17
N VAL A 62 6.06 9.26 -0.89
CA VAL A 62 6.18 7.79 -0.81
C VAL A 62 7.63 7.28 -0.77
N SER A 63 8.62 8.16 -0.76
CA SER A 63 10.03 7.79 -0.85
C SER A 63 10.46 6.82 0.26
N LYS A 64 9.94 7.00 1.48
CA LYS A 64 10.21 6.09 2.61
C LYS A 64 9.68 4.66 2.37
N ILE A 65 8.48 4.54 1.80
CA ILE A 65 7.89 3.23 1.46
C ILE A 65 8.70 2.56 0.35
N LYS A 66 9.09 3.32 -0.68
CA LYS A 66 9.92 2.81 -1.78
C LYS A 66 11.25 2.27 -1.27
N LYS A 67 11.98 3.05 -0.47
CA LYS A 67 13.26 2.61 0.14
C LYS A 67 13.09 1.38 1.03
N TYR A 68 12.00 1.31 1.79
CA TYR A 68 11.69 0.14 2.61
C TYR A 68 11.49 -1.10 1.72
N LEU A 69 10.70 -0.98 0.65
CA LEU A 69 10.45 -2.06 -0.30
C LEU A 69 11.75 -2.53 -0.97
N GLU A 70 12.59 -1.60 -1.44
CA GLU A 70 13.89 -1.91 -2.06
C GLU A 70 14.83 -2.68 -1.10
N LYS A 71 14.75 -2.39 0.21
CA LYS A 71 15.53 -3.11 1.23
C LYS A 71 15.08 -4.56 1.41
N ILE A 72 13.78 -4.83 1.33
CA ILE A 72 13.23 -6.17 1.57
C ILE A 72 13.05 -6.99 0.28
N LEU A 73 13.04 -6.33 -0.89
CA LEU A 73 12.85 -6.90 -2.21
C LEU A 73 13.83 -6.23 -3.19
N PRO A 74 15.00 -6.85 -3.46
CA PRO A 74 16.06 -6.24 -4.28
C PRO A 74 15.66 -5.95 -5.73
N ASP A 75 14.64 -6.64 -6.25
CA ASP A 75 14.17 -6.54 -7.63
C ASP A 75 12.83 -5.82 -7.77
N VAL A 76 12.44 -5.04 -6.74
CA VAL A 76 11.16 -4.33 -6.71
C VAL A 76 11.13 -3.12 -7.64
N TYR A 77 9.96 -2.89 -8.24
CA TYR A 77 9.62 -1.68 -8.96
C TYR A 77 8.30 -1.12 -8.43
N VAL A 78 8.24 0.19 -8.21
CA VAL A 78 7.07 0.88 -7.66
C VAL A 78 6.63 2.00 -8.59
N GLU A 79 5.47 1.84 -9.20
CA GLU A 79 4.88 2.77 -10.16
C GLU A 79 3.64 3.45 -9.59
N LYS A 80 3.44 4.75 -9.86
CA LYS A 80 2.17 5.42 -9.54
C LYS A 80 1.19 5.15 -10.69
N ILE A 81 0.05 4.52 -10.39
CA ILE A 81 -0.92 4.11 -11.40
C ILE A 81 -2.19 4.98 -11.42
N LYS A 82 -2.53 5.62 -10.28
CA LYS A 82 -3.66 6.57 -10.20
C LYS A 82 -3.34 7.70 -9.24
N THR A 83 -3.92 8.88 -9.50
CA THR A 83 -3.68 10.11 -8.73
C THR A 83 -4.99 10.68 -8.23
N SER A 84 -5.01 11.15 -6.97
CA SER A 84 -6.14 11.87 -6.38
C SER A 84 -7.50 11.18 -6.53
N ILE A 85 -7.55 9.86 -6.27
CA ILE A 85 -8.80 9.08 -6.35
C ILE A 85 -9.56 9.18 -5.04
N GLY A 86 -10.82 9.59 -5.09
CA GLY A 86 -11.69 9.61 -3.91
C GLY A 86 -11.96 8.20 -3.41
N ASN A 87 -11.56 7.91 -2.16
CA ASN A 87 -11.77 6.65 -1.43
C ASN A 87 -11.83 5.39 -2.34
N PRO A 88 -10.67 4.94 -2.88
CA PRO A 88 -10.66 3.84 -3.84
C PRO A 88 -11.25 2.59 -3.20
N VAL A 89 -12.21 1.96 -3.88
CA VAL A 89 -12.74 0.65 -3.49
C VAL A 89 -11.67 -0.40 -3.78
N LEU A 90 -10.68 -0.51 -2.88
CA LEU A 90 -9.79 -1.65 -2.82
C LEU A 90 -10.64 -2.80 -2.26
N SER A 91 -10.77 -3.91 -2.96
CA SER A 91 -11.89 -4.86 -2.85
C SER A 91 -12.12 -5.45 -1.44
N LYS A 92 -11.16 -5.26 -0.51
CA LYS A 92 -11.22 -5.68 0.89
C LYS A 92 -10.71 -4.61 1.88
N ILE A 93 -11.16 -3.36 1.75
CA ILE A 93 -10.79 -2.27 2.68
C ILE A 93 -11.12 -2.65 4.11
N LYS A 94 -10.10 -2.95 4.90
CA LYS A 94 -10.13 -2.71 6.34
C LYS A 94 -8.96 -1.79 6.64
N VAL A 95 -9.27 -0.61 7.17
CA VAL A 95 -8.29 0.35 7.70
C VAL A 95 -7.38 -0.38 8.70
N ASN A 96 -6.09 -0.03 8.69
CA ASN A 96 -5.13 -0.59 9.63
C ASN A 96 -5.41 0.02 11.01
N LEU A 97 -6.21 -0.68 11.81
CA LEU A 97 -6.53 -0.31 13.19
C LEU A 97 -5.62 -1.10 14.13
N GLU A 98 -4.98 -0.38 15.05
CA GLU A 98 -4.03 -0.90 16.04
C GLU A 98 -4.61 -2.06 16.88
N GLU A 99 -5.91 -1.98 17.17
CA GLU A 99 -6.71 -2.99 17.91
C GLU A 99 -6.64 -4.42 17.34
N ARG A 100 -6.10 -4.62 16.14
CA ARG A 100 -5.99 -5.95 15.50
C ARG A 100 -4.65 -6.62 15.68
N TYR A 101 -3.67 -5.91 16.21
CA TYR A 101 -2.31 -6.39 16.38
C TYR A 101 -1.98 -6.67 17.85
N ASN A 102 -2.85 -6.27 18.77
CA ASN A 102 -2.79 -6.63 20.19
C ASN A 102 -3.72 -7.82 20.45
N LEU A 103 -3.14 -9.03 20.51
CA LEU A 103 -3.75 -10.23 21.07
C LEU A 103 -3.50 -10.29 22.58
#